data_AF-A0A952FSJ9-F1
#
_entry.id   AF-A0A952FSJ9-F1
#
_cell.length_a   1.000
_cell.length_b   1.000
_cell.length_c   1.000
_cell.angle_alpha   90.00
_cell.angle_beta   90.00
_cell.angle_gamma   90.00
#
_symmetry.space_group_name_H-M   'P 1'
#
loop_
_entity.id
_entity.type
_entity.pdbx_description
1 polymer ?
#
loop_
_entity_poly.entity_id
_entity_poly.type
_entity_poly.pdbx_seq_one_letter_code
_entity_poly.pdbx_strand_id
1 'polypeptide(L)'
;MTSHRLARGGRIDRGAALNFTFDGRALRGHAGDSLASALLANGVQLVGRSFKYHRPRGILTAGAAEPNALVTVGAGGRTEPNTRATTVELH
;
A
#
# COMPACT_ATOMS: atom_id res chain seq x y z
N MET A 1 -10.47 -3.29 16.13
CA MET A 1 -9.77 -3.86 14.97
C MET A 1 -8.40 -3.20 14.88
N THR A 2 -7.32 -3.97 14.82
CA THR A 2 -5.98 -3.43 14.59
C THR A 2 -5.78 -3.21 13.09
N SER A 3 -5.05 -2.19 12.69
CA SER A 3 -4.74 -1.94 11.27
C SER A 3 -3.66 -2.88 10.72
N HIS A 4 -3.31 -3.95 11.44
CA HIS A 4 -2.18 -4.81 11.14
C HIS A 4 -2.61 -6.13 10.52
N ARG A 5 -1.73 -6.67 9.67
CA ARG A 5 -1.89 -8.00 9.08
C ARG A 5 -2.04 -9.05 10.18
N LEU A 6 -3.03 -9.92 10.00
CA LEU A 6 -3.23 -11.09 10.86
C LEU A 6 -2.10 -12.11 10.68
N ALA A 7 -1.77 -12.82 11.75
CA ALA A 7 -0.73 -13.87 11.72
C ALA A 7 -1.07 -15.02 10.75
N ARG A 8 -2.36 -15.30 10.54
CA ARG A 8 -2.87 -16.37 9.66
C ARG A 8 -4.06 -15.89 8.83
N GLY A 9 -4.36 -16.61 7.75
CA GLY A 9 -5.41 -16.26 6.79
C GLY A 9 -5.00 -15.14 5.83
N GLY A 10 -6.01 -14.57 5.16
CA GLY A 10 -5.85 -13.65 4.02
C GLY A 10 -5.76 -14.41 2.69
N ARG A 11 -5.87 -13.68 1.58
CA ARG A 11 -5.69 -14.21 0.21
C ARG A 11 -4.27 -13.88 -0.29
N ILE A 12 -3.28 -14.33 0.45
CA ILE A 12 -1.86 -14.06 0.18
C ILE A 12 -1.05 -15.35 0.32
N ASP A 13 0.01 -15.47 -0.48
CA ASP A 13 0.98 -16.56 -0.34
C ASP A 13 2.16 -16.12 0.54
N ARG A 14 2.19 -16.68 1.76
CA ARG A 14 3.22 -16.35 2.75
C ARG A 14 4.57 -17.02 2.49
N GLY A 15 4.62 -18.01 1.60
CA GLY A 15 5.86 -18.63 1.12
C GLY A 15 6.55 -17.78 0.05
N ALA A 16 5.79 -17.00 -0.71
CA ALA A 16 6.29 -16.12 -1.77
C ALA A 16 6.41 -14.68 -1.27
N ALA A 17 7.58 -14.33 -0.73
CA ALA A 17 7.87 -12.98 -0.28
C ALA A 17 8.35 -12.08 -1.42
N LEU A 18 7.83 -10.85 -1.47
CA LEU A 18 8.17 -9.84 -2.47
C LEU A 18 8.80 -8.62 -1.78
N ASN A 19 9.81 -8.03 -2.42
CA ASN A 19 10.47 -6.81 -1.95
C ASN A 19 9.98 -5.63 -2.77
N PHE A 20 9.69 -4.51 -2.12
CA PHE A 20 9.34 -3.27 -2.79
C PHE A 20 9.88 -2.08 -2.01
N THR A 21 9.90 -0.91 -2.64
CA THR A 21 10.27 0.33 -1.99
C THR A 21 9.09 1.27 -1.92
N PHE A 22 8.97 1.99 -0.80
CA PHE A 22 7.97 3.03 -0.61
C PHE A 22 8.63 4.20 0.12
N ASP A 23 8.55 5.40 -0.47
CA ASP A 23 9.20 6.62 0.02
C ASP A 23 10.67 6.41 0.41
N GLY A 24 11.42 5.67 -0.43
CA GLY A 24 12.83 5.35 -0.22
C GLY A 24 13.11 4.26 0.82
N ARG A 25 12.08 3.73 1.52
CA ARG A 25 12.23 2.63 2.47
C ARG A 25 11.98 1.29 1.81
N ALA A 26 12.91 0.35 1.97
CA ALA A 26 12.70 -1.04 1.59
C ALA A 26 11.68 -1.71 2.53
N LEU A 27 10.66 -2.33 1.95
CA LEU A 27 9.57 -3.02 2.62
C LEU A 27 9.38 -4.40 2.02
N ARG A 28 8.65 -5.25 2.75
CA ARG A 28 8.36 -6.63 2.31
C ARG A 28 6.88 -6.90 2.30
N GLY A 29 6.42 -7.55 1.24
CA GLY A 29 5.07 -8.07 1.08
C GLY A 29 5.08 -9.55 0.72
N HIS A 30 3.92 -10.04 0.33
CA HIS A 30 3.67 -11.39 -0.14
C HIS A 30 2.93 -11.35 -1.47
N ALA A 31 3.09 -12.37 -2.30
CA ALA A 31 2.27 -12.51 -3.50
C ALA A 31 0.77 -12.52 -3.12
N GLY A 32 -0.04 -11.78 -3.88
CA GLY A 32 -1.46 -11.54 -3.60
C GLY A 32 -1.75 -10.34 -2.70
N ASP A 33 -0.73 -9.68 -2.13
CA ASP A 33 -0.92 -8.38 -1.50
C ASP A 33 -1.23 -7.30 -2.55
N SER A 34 -2.14 -6.38 -2.18
CA SER A 34 -2.10 -5.04 -2.75
C SER A 34 -1.04 -4.20 -2.02
N LEU A 35 -0.54 -3.14 -2.67
CA LEU A 35 0.39 -2.19 -2.05
C LEU A 35 -0.17 -1.67 -0.72
N ALA A 36 -1.46 -1.31 -0.66
CA ALA A 36 -2.12 -0.88 0.58
C ALA A 36 -2.04 -1.94 1.70
N SER A 37 -2.35 -3.20 1.38
CA SER A 37 -2.30 -4.29 2.36
C SER A 37 -0.89 -4.55 2.89
N ALA A 38 0.13 -4.43 2.02
CA ALA A 38 1.52 -4.56 2.42
C ALA A 38 2.01 -3.37 3.24
N LEU A 39 1.61 -2.13 2.91
CA LEU A 39 1.91 -0.95 3.72
C LEU A 39 1.39 -1.10 5.15
N LEU A 40 0.12 -1.51 5.30
CA LEU A 40 -0.47 -1.79 6.61
C LEU A 40 0.26 -2.92 7.36
N ALA A 41 0.67 -3.98 6.66
CA ALA A 41 1.46 -5.05 7.26
C ALA A 41 2.81 -4.57 7.80
N ASN A 42 3.41 -3.56 7.17
CA ASN A 42 4.67 -2.94 7.57
C ASN A 42 4.48 -1.74 8.54
N GLY A 43 3.28 -1.57 9.10
CA GLY A 43 2.97 -0.51 10.06
C GLY A 43 2.86 0.89 9.46
N VAL A 44 2.78 1.02 8.13
CA VAL A 44 2.60 2.30 7.45
C VAL A 44 1.11 2.66 7.46
N GLN A 45 0.72 3.50 8.42
CA GLN A 45 -0.65 4.00 8.55
C GLN A 45 -0.85 5.37 7.89
N LEU A 46 0.20 6.19 7.82
CA LEU A 46 0.20 7.48 7.16
C LEU A 46 0.73 7.30 5.73
N VAL A 47 -0.14 7.50 4.74
CA VAL A 47 0.22 7.34 3.31
C VAL A 47 0.34 8.69 2.62
N GLY A 48 -0.25 9.74 3.20
CA GLY A 48 -0.11 11.09 2.68
C GLY A 48 -0.85 12.12 3.52
N ARG A 49 -1.07 13.29 2.93
CA ARG A 49 -1.81 14.39 3.56
C ARG A 49 -2.85 14.95 2.61
N SER A 50 -3.99 15.38 3.16
CA SER A 50 -5.07 15.93 2.35
C SER A 50 -4.63 17.18 1.61
N PHE A 51 -4.98 17.31 0.33
CA PHE A 51 -4.58 18.44 -0.51
C PHE A 51 -4.87 19.82 0.11
N LYS A 52 -6.10 20.08 0.56
CA LYS A 52 -6.50 21.42 1.06
C LYS A 52 -5.97 21.76 2.45
N TYR A 53 -6.06 20.81 3.39
CA TYR A 53 -5.87 21.09 4.81
C TYR A 53 -4.60 20.45 5.40
N HIS A 54 -3.79 19.78 4.58
CA HIS A 54 -2.56 19.10 4.99
C HIS A 54 -2.73 18.13 6.19
N ARG A 55 -3.95 17.62 6.40
CA ARG A 55 -4.27 16.70 7.49
C ARG A 55 -3.68 15.32 7.18
N PRO A 56 -3.10 14.62 8.17
CA PRO A 56 -2.67 13.23 8.04
C PRO A 56 -3.77 12.35 7.44
N ARG A 57 -3.43 11.52 6.45
CA ARG A 57 -4.35 10.56 5.81
C ARG A 57 -3.73 9.17 5.72
N GLY A 58 -4.53 8.18 6.10
CA GLY A 58 -4.23 6.76 5.90
C GLY A 58 -5.16 6.12 4.89
N ILE A 59 -4.96 4.84 4.66
CA ILE A 59 -5.83 3.98 3.83
C ILE A 59 -7.21 3.92 4.50
N LEU A 60 -8.27 4.15 3.72
CA LEU A 60 -9.64 4.18 4.23
C LEU A 60 -10.48 2.97 3.78
N THR A 61 -10.22 2.46 2.58
CA THR A 61 -10.98 1.41 1.91
C THR A 61 -10.05 0.30 1.40
N ALA A 62 -10.60 -0.69 0.69
CA ALA A 62 -9.86 -1.84 0.17
C ALA A 62 -10.07 -2.06 -1.34
N GLY A 63 -10.37 -1.01 -2.11
CA GLY A 63 -10.59 -1.13 -3.56
C GLY A 63 -10.66 0.21 -4.28
N ALA A 64 -11.40 0.25 -5.40
CA ALA A 64 -11.48 1.42 -6.28
C ALA A 64 -12.09 2.68 -5.61
N ALA A 65 -12.82 2.51 -4.51
CA ALA A 65 -13.41 3.61 -3.75
C ALA A 65 -12.39 4.38 -2.89
N GLU A 66 -11.10 4.01 -2.91
CA GLU A 66 -10.08 4.63 -2.07
C GLU A 66 -9.86 6.12 -2.42
N PRO A 67 -10.07 7.04 -1.45
CA PRO A 67 -9.92 8.47 -1.70
C PRO A 67 -8.59 9.06 -1.21
N ASN A 68 -7.84 8.35 -0.34
CA ASN A 68 -6.68 8.92 0.35
C ASN A 68 -5.35 8.38 -0.17
N ALA A 69 -5.22 7.05 -0.28
CA ALA A 69 -3.96 6.39 -0.59
C ALA A 69 -3.66 6.38 -2.11
N LEU A 70 -3.47 7.57 -2.68
CA LEU A 70 -3.03 7.77 -4.05
C LEU A 70 -1.50 7.86 -4.08
N VAL A 71 -0.86 7.07 -4.95
CA VAL A 71 0.59 6.92 -5.02
C VAL A 71 1.08 7.03 -6.46
N THR A 72 2.37 7.27 -6.63
CA THR A 72 3.06 7.08 -7.91
C THR A 72 3.73 5.72 -7.90
N VAL A 73 3.44 4.89 -8.89
CA VAL A 73 4.01 3.53 -9.03
C VAL A 73 4.97 3.47 -10.20
N GLY A 74 6.01 2.66 -10.09
CA GLY A 74 7.02 2.48 -11.14
C GLY A 74 8.30 3.28 -10.88
N ALA A 75 9.21 3.27 -11.85
CA ALA A 75 10.53 3.88 -11.73
C ALA A 75 10.99 4.50 -13.06
N GLY A 76 11.81 5.55 -12.96
CA GLY A 76 12.35 6.25 -14.12
C GLY A 76 11.27 6.83 -15.02
N GLY A 77 11.38 6.62 -16.34
CA GLY A 77 10.40 7.06 -17.32
C GLY A 77 9.12 6.21 -17.40
N ARG A 78 8.94 5.21 -16.53
CA ARG A 78 7.79 4.31 -16.50
C ARG A 78 7.04 4.44 -15.19
N THR A 79 6.57 5.66 -14.89
CA THR A 79 5.81 5.96 -13.69
C THR A 79 4.35 6.25 -14.02
N GLU A 80 3.46 5.78 -13.15
CA GLU A 80 2.03 6.08 -13.20
C GLU A 80 1.63 6.84 -11.93
N PRO A 81 1.19 8.11 -12.03
CA PRO A 81 0.78 8.90 -10.89
C PRO A 81 -0.69 8.65 -10.51
N ASN A 82 -1.05 9.00 -9.27
CA ASN A 82 -2.42 8.95 -8.75
C ASN A 82 -3.08 7.56 -8.77
N THR A 83 -2.28 6.49 -8.77
CA THR A 83 -2.78 5.13 -8.68
C THR A 83 -3.21 4.83 -7.25
N ARG A 84 -4.32 4.12 -7.07
CA ARG A 84 -4.81 3.75 -5.73
C ARG A 84 -4.01 2.58 -5.20
N ALA A 85 -3.35 2.75 -4.05
CA ALA A 85 -2.56 1.67 -3.44
C ALA A 85 -3.38 0.39 -3.18
N THR A 86 -4.70 0.52 -3.03
CA THR A 86 -5.63 -0.60 -2.81
C THR A 86 -5.84 -1.49 -4.02
N THR A 87 -5.53 -1.01 -5.23
CA THR A 87 -5.71 -1.75 -6.49
C THR A 87 -4.40 -2.08 -7.19
N VAL A 88 -3.26 -1.70 -6.60
CA VAL A 88 -1.92 -2.02 -7.13
C VAL A 88 -1.50 -3.36 -6.54
N GLU A 89 -1.32 -4.37 -7.38
CA GLU A 89 -0.78 -5.66 -6.97
C GLU A 89 0.75 -5.60 -6.82
N LEU A 90 1.26 -6.23 -5.76
CA LEU A 90 2.70 -6.44 -5.60
C LEU A 90 3.19 -7.57 -6.51
N HIS A 91 4.30 -7.31 -7.19
CA HIS A 91 5.00 -8.24 -8.09
C HIS A 91 6.51 -8.06 -7.96
#